data_AF-A0A6N4DGP3-F1
#
_entry.id   AF-A0A6N4DGP3-F1
#
_cell.length_a   1.000
_cell.length_b   1.000
_cell.length_c   1.000
_cell.angle_alpha   90.00
_cell.angle_beta   90.00
_cell.angle_gamma   90.00
#
_symmetry.space_group_name_H-M   'P 1'
#
loop_
_entity.id
_entity.type
_entity.pdbx_description
1 polymer ?
#
loop_
_entity_poly.entity_id
_entity_poly.type
_entity_poly.pdbx_seq_one_letter_code
_entity_poly.pdbx_strand_id
1 'polypeptide(L)'
;MRIGPYQLDNPVILAPMAGVTDLPFRQLCQELGAGLTVSEMLSSNPRVWNTRKSIARMGHADEPGIKAVQIAGCEPELMAAAAQHNVEHGAQIIDINMGCPAKKVNKKMAGSALLQYPELVADILHAVVNAVEVPVTLKIRTGWDPEHRNGVAIAQLAEQAGIQSLAVHGRTRACMYKGNAEYDT
;
A
#
# COMPACT_ATOMS: atom_id res chain seq x y z
N MET A 1 14.46 -5.07 10.98
CA MET A 1 13.10 -5.50 10.58
C MET A 1 13.24 -6.22 9.24
N ARG A 2 12.46 -7.27 8.96
CA ARG A 2 12.56 -8.05 7.71
C ARG A 2 11.21 -8.12 6.99
N ILE A 3 11.19 -7.90 5.69
CA ILE A 3 10.02 -8.06 4.81
C ILE A 3 10.43 -9.04 3.70
N GLY A 4 9.96 -10.28 3.78
CA GLY A 4 10.42 -11.36 2.90
C GLY A 4 11.94 -11.55 2.92
N PRO A 5 12.61 -11.51 1.75
CA PRO A 5 14.06 -11.65 1.68
C PRO A 5 14.82 -10.36 2.09
N TYR A 6 14.11 -9.24 2.28
CA TYR A 6 14.74 -7.94 2.51
C TYR A 6 14.90 -7.64 4.00
N GLN A 7 16.14 -7.51 4.44
CA GLN A 7 16.48 -6.97 5.76
C GLN A 7 16.59 -5.44 5.63
N LEU A 8 15.81 -4.71 6.43
CA LEU A 8 15.92 -3.25 6.54
C LEU A 8 16.99 -2.87 7.56
N ASP A 9 17.71 -1.79 7.28
CA ASP A 9 18.75 -1.24 8.16
C ASP A 9 18.18 -0.81 9.52
N ASN A 10 16.95 -0.30 9.51
CA ASN A 10 16.22 0.11 10.71
C ASN A 10 14.70 -0.03 10.49
N PRO A 11 13.87 0.00 11.56
CA PRO A 11 12.42 -0.20 11.45
C PRO A 11 11.63 1.09 11.13
N VAL A 12 12.27 2.15 10.64
CA VAL A 12 11.60 3.42 10.31
C VAL A 12 11.32 3.49 8.81
N ILE A 13 10.04 3.55 8.45
CA ILE A 13 9.59 3.51 7.06
C ILE A 13 8.93 4.84 6.69
N LEU A 14 9.35 5.46 5.59
CA LEU A 14 8.67 6.63 5.03
C LEU A 14 7.33 6.20 4.43
N ALA A 15 6.24 6.76 4.95
CA ALA A 15 4.89 6.47 4.48
C ALA A 15 4.63 7.01 3.07
N PRO A 16 3.84 6.30 2.25
CA PRO A 16 3.48 6.78 0.91
C PRO A 16 2.49 7.95 1.00
N MET A 17 2.83 9.08 0.39
CA MET A 17 2.01 10.30 0.37
C MET A 17 1.91 10.82 -1.07
N ALA A 18 0.75 10.60 -1.70
CA ALA A 18 0.51 11.05 -3.07
C ALA A 18 0.65 12.57 -3.19
N GLY A 19 1.50 13.01 -4.12
CA GLY A 19 1.89 14.40 -4.37
C GLY A 19 3.05 14.90 -3.51
N VAL A 20 3.61 14.07 -2.63
CA VAL A 20 4.68 14.45 -1.69
C VAL A 20 5.88 13.52 -1.79
N THR A 21 5.67 12.20 -1.72
CA THR A 21 6.76 11.21 -1.78
C THR A 21 7.16 10.88 -3.22
N ASP A 22 7.51 11.89 -4.00
CA ASP A 22 8.15 11.71 -5.31
C ASP A 22 9.59 11.21 -5.15
N LEU A 23 10.26 10.87 -6.25
CA LEU A 23 11.59 10.25 -6.20
C LEU A 23 12.63 11.12 -5.45
N PRO A 24 12.79 12.43 -5.73
CA PRO A 24 13.73 13.26 -4.99
C PRO A 24 13.47 13.30 -3.48
N PHE A 25 12.20 13.38 -3.06
CA PHE A 25 11.86 13.39 -1.64
C PHE A 25 12.22 12.06 -0.95
N ARG A 26 11.96 10.92 -1.63
CA ARG A 26 12.30 9.59 -1.10
C ARG A 26 13.81 9.40 -0.98
N GLN A 27 14.58 9.81 -2.00
CA GLN A 27 16.04 9.79 -1.95
C GLN A 27 16.58 10.57 -0.73
N LEU A 28 16.10 11.80 -0.53
CA LEU A 28 16.48 12.61 0.62
C LEU A 28 16.14 11.93 1.95
N CYS A 29 14.94 11.36 2.10
CA CYS A 29 14.56 10.67 3.34
C CYS A 29 15.42 9.43 3.62
N GLN A 30 15.84 8.72 2.57
CA GLN A 30 16.72 7.57 2.71
C GLN A 30 18.14 7.98 3.09
N GLU A 31 18.68 9.05 2.49
CA GLU A 31 19.96 9.66 2.90
C GLU A 31 19.93 10.11 4.37
N LEU A 32 18.77 10.58 4.85
CA LEU A 32 18.55 10.98 6.23
C LEU A 32 18.22 9.81 7.17
N GLY A 33 18.23 8.57 6.68
CA GLY A 33 18.17 7.36 7.50
C GLY A 33 16.84 6.60 7.51
N ALA A 34 15.89 6.87 6.61
CA ALA A 34 14.72 6.01 6.44
C ALA A 34 15.16 4.60 5.97
N GLY A 35 14.79 3.56 6.72
CA GLY A 35 15.14 2.17 6.40
C GLY A 35 14.40 1.60 5.18
N LEU A 36 13.24 2.18 4.84
CA LEU A 36 12.52 1.91 3.59
C LEU A 36 11.72 3.17 3.22
N THR A 37 11.56 3.41 1.92
CA THR A 37 10.62 4.40 1.41
C THR A 37 9.61 3.72 0.49
N VAL A 38 8.35 4.18 0.54
CA VAL A 38 7.29 3.64 -0.31
C VAL A 38 6.87 4.72 -1.30
N SER A 39 6.77 4.34 -2.58
CA SER A 39 6.43 5.27 -3.66
C SER A 39 5.02 5.83 -3.55
N GLU A 40 4.73 6.85 -4.34
CA GLU A 40 3.35 7.32 -4.47
C GLU A 40 2.41 6.21 -4.95
N MET A 41 1.21 6.22 -4.40
CA MET A 41 0.13 5.32 -4.75
C MET A 41 -0.24 5.36 -6.25
N LEU A 42 -0.04 4.23 -6.91
CA LEU A 42 -0.44 3.92 -8.28
C LEU A 42 -1.84 3.33 -8.35
N SER A 43 -2.52 3.59 -9.46
CA SER A 43 -3.90 3.14 -9.69
C SER A 43 -3.88 1.77 -10.37
N SER A 44 -4.75 0.86 -9.95
CA SER A 44 -4.94 -0.43 -10.62
C SER A 44 -5.59 -0.33 -12.00
N ASN A 45 -6.16 0.83 -12.35
CA ASN A 45 -6.77 1.05 -13.66
C ASN A 45 -5.70 1.12 -14.78
N PRO A 46 -5.67 0.16 -15.73
CA PRO A 46 -4.65 0.10 -16.78
C PRO A 46 -4.69 1.29 -17.73
N ARG A 47 -5.84 1.96 -17.87
CA ARG A 47 -6.00 3.13 -18.76
C ARG A 47 -5.10 4.30 -18.38
N VAL A 48 -4.60 4.35 -17.14
CA VAL A 48 -3.77 5.46 -16.66
C VAL A 48 -2.29 5.11 -16.53
N TRP A 49 -1.88 3.86 -16.77
CA TRP A 49 -0.48 3.43 -16.56
C TRP A 49 0.51 4.17 -17.49
N ASN A 50 0.13 4.39 -18.75
CA ASN A 50 0.97 5.11 -19.72
C ASN A 50 0.86 6.65 -19.63
N THR A 51 0.18 7.19 -18.61
CA THR A 51 0.16 8.64 -18.43
C THR A 51 1.47 9.13 -17.84
N ARG A 52 1.89 10.35 -18.21
CA ARG A 52 3.13 10.97 -17.70
C ARG A 52 3.21 10.95 -16.17
N LYS A 53 2.06 11.12 -15.49
CA LYS A 53 1.93 11.08 -14.04
C LYS A 53 2.21 9.68 -13.46
N SER A 54 1.66 8.63 -14.06
CA SER A 54 1.90 7.26 -13.59
C SER A 54 3.34 6.82 -13.87
N ILE A 55 3.86 7.13 -15.06
CA ILE A 55 5.25 6.83 -15.43
C ILE A 55 6.23 7.51 -14.46
N ALA A 56 6.02 8.79 -14.12
CA ALA A 56 6.86 9.50 -13.16
C ALA A 56 6.84 8.85 -11.76
N ARG A 57 5.74 8.19 -11.39
CA ARG A 57 5.59 7.49 -10.10
C ARG A 57 6.16 6.07 -10.10
N MET A 58 6.18 5.43 -11.27
CA MET A 58 6.82 4.13 -11.54
C MET A 58 8.32 4.24 -11.82
N GLY A 59 8.84 5.46 -11.99
CA GLY A 59 10.25 5.70 -12.25
C GLY A 59 11.11 5.35 -11.04
N HIS A 60 11.59 4.11 -10.98
CA HIS A 60 12.45 3.59 -9.91
C HIS A 60 13.88 3.33 -10.36
N ALA A 61 14.25 3.69 -11.60
CA ALA A 61 15.57 3.39 -12.15
C ALA A 61 16.70 3.94 -11.27
N ASP A 62 16.54 5.17 -10.78
CA ASP A 62 17.52 5.88 -9.94
C ASP A 62 17.17 5.82 -8.44
N GLU A 63 16.19 5.00 -8.03
CA GLU A 63 15.82 4.87 -6.62
C GLU A 63 16.82 3.99 -5.86
N PRO A 64 17.49 4.52 -4.82
CA PRO A 64 18.43 3.73 -4.03
C PRO A 64 17.70 2.73 -3.13
N GLY A 65 18.36 1.62 -2.81
CA GLY A 65 17.82 0.59 -1.92
C GLY A 65 16.62 -0.19 -2.50
N ILE A 66 15.69 -0.57 -1.62
CA ILE A 66 14.58 -1.46 -1.96
C ILE A 66 13.40 -0.67 -2.55
N LYS A 67 12.97 -1.06 -3.75
CA LYS A 67 11.91 -0.38 -4.51
C LYS A 67 10.53 -0.87 -4.06
N ALA A 68 9.91 -0.20 -3.10
CA ALA A 68 8.55 -0.50 -2.64
C ALA A 68 7.50 0.38 -3.33
N VAL A 69 6.52 -0.26 -3.96
CA VAL A 69 5.50 0.42 -4.77
C VAL A 69 4.11 0.19 -4.21
N GLN A 70 3.40 1.28 -3.89
CA GLN A 70 2.02 1.18 -3.42
C GLN A 70 1.02 1.18 -4.58
N ILE A 71 0.13 0.19 -4.64
CA ILE A 71 -0.99 0.09 -5.58
C ILE A 71 -2.34 0.30 -4.89
N ALA A 72 -3.34 0.72 -5.65
CA ALA A 72 -4.67 0.96 -5.14
C ALA A 72 -5.77 0.72 -6.17
N GLY A 73 -6.84 0.09 -5.71
CA GLY A 73 -7.97 -0.34 -6.51
C GLY A 73 -8.97 -1.11 -5.65
N CYS A 74 -9.96 -1.73 -6.28
CA CYS A 74 -10.99 -2.52 -5.61
C CYS A 74 -11.40 -3.77 -6.39
N GLU A 75 -10.77 -4.04 -7.52
CA GLU A 75 -11.10 -5.17 -8.41
C GLU A 75 -9.91 -6.14 -8.36
N PRO A 76 -10.08 -7.38 -7.85
CA PRO A 76 -8.97 -8.31 -7.61
C PRO A 76 -8.06 -8.52 -8.81
N GLU A 77 -8.65 -8.77 -9.99
CA GLU A 77 -7.89 -8.99 -11.23
C GLU A 77 -7.09 -7.76 -11.66
N LEU A 78 -7.66 -6.56 -11.52
CA LEU A 78 -6.93 -5.32 -11.85
C LEU A 78 -5.83 -5.03 -10.84
N MET A 79 -6.03 -5.38 -9.57
CA MET A 79 -5.00 -5.25 -8.54
C MET A 79 -3.83 -6.19 -8.81
N ALA A 80 -4.11 -7.45 -9.17
CA ALA A 80 -3.12 -8.44 -9.58
C ALA A 80 -2.32 -7.95 -10.80
N ALA A 81 -3.01 -7.50 -11.86
CA ALA A 81 -2.36 -6.98 -13.07
C ALA A 81 -1.51 -5.73 -12.78
N ALA A 82 -1.96 -4.86 -11.86
CA ALA A 82 -1.19 -3.70 -11.43
C ALA A 82 0.08 -4.11 -10.65
N ALA A 83 -0.01 -5.13 -9.81
CA ALA A 83 1.16 -5.66 -9.10
C ALA A 83 2.19 -6.21 -10.10
N GLN A 84 1.75 -7.07 -11.03
CA GLN A 84 2.61 -7.63 -12.09
C GLN A 84 3.27 -6.54 -12.92
N HIS A 85 2.50 -5.56 -13.39
CA HIS A 85 3.02 -4.44 -14.16
C HIS A 85 4.12 -3.69 -13.40
N ASN A 86 3.94 -3.42 -12.11
CA ASN A 86 4.97 -2.73 -11.33
C ASN A 86 6.21 -3.58 -11.08
N VAL A 87 6.05 -4.90 -10.88
CA VAL A 87 7.18 -5.84 -10.76
C VAL A 87 7.98 -5.91 -12.05
N GLU A 88 7.33 -5.99 -13.21
CA GLU A 88 7.98 -5.91 -14.52
C GLU A 88 8.78 -4.62 -14.72
N HIS A 89 8.37 -3.54 -14.04
CA HIS A 89 9.05 -2.23 -14.04
C HIS A 89 10.00 -2.04 -12.86
N GLY A 90 10.36 -3.13 -12.16
CA GLY A 90 11.43 -3.16 -11.15
C GLY A 90 10.98 -2.97 -9.71
N ALA A 91 9.68 -3.03 -9.40
CA ALA A 91 9.22 -3.08 -8.02
C ALA A 91 9.73 -4.36 -7.34
N GLN A 92 10.31 -4.20 -6.15
CA GLN A 92 10.84 -5.28 -5.31
C GLN A 92 9.90 -5.60 -4.15
N ILE A 93 9.01 -4.69 -3.80
CA ILE A 93 7.91 -4.91 -2.84
C ILE A 93 6.66 -4.26 -3.42
N ILE A 94 5.53 -4.96 -3.32
CA ILE A 94 4.21 -4.39 -3.60
C ILE A 94 3.52 -4.06 -2.27
N ASP A 95 3.00 -2.86 -2.12
CA ASP A 95 2.16 -2.45 -0.98
C ASP A 95 0.73 -2.18 -1.45
N ILE A 96 -0.26 -2.69 -0.73
CA ILE A 96 -1.67 -2.49 -1.04
C ILE A 96 -2.24 -1.37 -0.17
N ASN A 97 -2.80 -0.33 -0.80
CA ASN A 97 -3.49 0.72 -0.07
C ASN A 97 -4.92 0.33 0.29
N MET A 98 -5.17 0.08 1.58
CA MET A 98 -6.51 0.03 2.18
C MET A 98 -6.65 1.06 3.31
N GLY A 99 -5.94 2.19 3.22
CA GLY A 99 -5.90 3.22 4.26
C GLY A 99 -6.49 4.57 3.86
N CYS A 100 -6.45 4.94 2.57
CA CYS A 100 -6.85 6.28 2.12
C CYS A 100 -8.36 6.51 2.30
N PRO A 101 -8.80 7.54 3.06
CA PRO A 101 -10.21 7.68 3.44
C PRO A 101 -11.12 8.32 2.37
N ALA A 102 -10.54 8.85 1.30
CA ALA A 102 -11.25 9.63 0.27
C ALA A 102 -10.95 9.16 -1.17
N LYS A 103 -10.34 7.99 -1.36
CA LYS A 103 -9.91 7.54 -2.69
C LYS A 103 -11.06 6.83 -3.43
N LYS A 104 -11.33 7.28 -4.66
CA LYS A 104 -12.01 6.48 -5.67
C LYS A 104 -11.00 6.04 -6.72
N VAL A 105 -11.07 4.78 -7.15
CA VAL A 105 -10.33 4.25 -8.30
C VAL A 105 -11.37 3.75 -9.28
N ASN A 106 -11.26 4.17 -10.55
CA ASN A 106 -12.27 3.83 -11.57
C ASN A 106 -13.72 4.19 -11.17
N LYS A 107 -13.90 5.33 -10.47
CA LYS A 107 -15.17 5.78 -9.86
C LYS A 107 -15.75 4.84 -8.78
N LYS A 108 -15.10 3.72 -8.47
CA LYS A 108 -15.44 2.79 -7.39
C LYS A 108 -14.70 3.16 -6.10
N MET A 109 -15.24 2.77 -4.96
CA MET A 109 -14.64 3.00 -3.65
C MET A 109 -13.35 2.18 -3.50
N ALA A 110 -12.28 2.78 -3.02
CA ALA A 110 -10.99 2.12 -2.76
C ALA A 110 -10.40 2.62 -1.43
N GLY A 111 -9.22 2.15 -1.05
CA GLY A 111 -8.59 2.55 0.20
C GLY A 111 -9.37 2.00 1.40
N SER A 112 -9.53 2.80 2.46
CA SER A 112 -10.16 2.32 3.70
C SER A 112 -11.67 2.10 3.62
N ALA A 113 -12.29 2.41 2.48
CA ALA A 113 -13.65 1.98 2.19
C ALA A 113 -13.79 0.46 2.03
N LEU A 114 -12.72 -0.21 1.61
CA LEU A 114 -12.68 -1.67 1.45
C LEU A 114 -12.81 -2.41 2.78
N LEU A 115 -12.46 -1.76 3.91
CA LEU A 115 -12.52 -2.38 5.23
C LEU A 115 -13.95 -2.77 5.63
N GLN A 116 -14.98 -2.24 4.99
CA GLN A 116 -16.38 -2.67 5.20
C GLN A 116 -16.72 -4.01 4.54
N TYR A 117 -15.85 -4.54 3.67
CA TYR A 117 -16.10 -5.71 2.84
C TYR A 117 -14.97 -6.75 2.99
N PRO A 118 -14.90 -7.48 4.13
CA PRO A 118 -13.81 -8.41 4.40
C PRO A 118 -13.62 -9.50 3.34
N GLU A 119 -14.69 -9.98 2.72
CA GLU A 119 -14.62 -10.95 1.61
C GLU A 119 -13.87 -10.37 0.40
N LEU A 120 -14.24 -9.15 -0.02
CA LEU A 120 -13.55 -8.46 -1.11
C LEU A 120 -12.09 -8.14 -0.75
N VAL A 121 -11.81 -7.83 0.51
CA VAL A 121 -10.43 -7.68 0.99
C VAL A 121 -9.67 -8.98 0.75
N ALA A 122 -10.19 -10.12 1.23
CA ALA A 122 -9.55 -11.42 1.06
C ALA A 122 -9.30 -11.75 -0.42
N ASP A 123 -10.29 -11.53 -1.28
CA ASP A 123 -10.16 -11.75 -2.73
C ASP A 123 -9.03 -10.92 -3.33
N ILE A 124 -8.93 -9.63 -2.96
CA ILE A 124 -7.87 -8.73 -3.44
C ILE A 124 -6.51 -9.22 -2.95
N LEU A 125 -6.38 -9.55 -1.66
CA LEU A 125 -5.09 -9.96 -1.09
C LEU A 125 -4.60 -11.27 -1.73
N HIS A 126 -5.46 -12.29 -1.85
CA HIS A 126 -5.12 -13.53 -2.52
C HIS A 126 -4.76 -13.32 -3.99
N ALA A 127 -5.53 -12.51 -4.73
CA ALA A 127 -5.25 -12.23 -6.13
C ALA A 127 -3.88 -11.56 -6.32
N VAL A 128 -3.54 -10.58 -5.47
CA VAL A 128 -2.25 -9.88 -5.57
C VAL A 128 -1.08 -10.76 -5.14
N VAL A 129 -1.20 -11.46 -4.01
CA VAL A 129 -0.13 -12.35 -3.50
C VAL A 129 0.17 -13.46 -4.49
N ASN A 130 -0.85 -14.08 -5.10
CA ASN A 130 -0.64 -15.15 -6.07
C ASN A 130 -0.14 -14.66 -7.44
N ALA A 131 -0.19 -13.35 -7.71
CA ALA A 131 0.18 -12.80 -9.02
C ALA A 131 1.67 -12.46 -9.15
N VAL A 132 2.40 -12.33 -8.04
CA VAL A 132 3.79 -11.88 -8.02
C VAL A 132 4.64 -12.67 -7.03
N GLU A 133 5.92 -12.89 -7.37
CA GLU A 133 6.89 -13.58 -6.49
C GLU A 133 7.53 -12.64 -5.45
N VAL A 134 7.38 -11.33 -5.62
CA VAL A 134 7.92 -10.34 -4.69
C VAL A 134 7.04 -10.24 -3.42
N PRO A 135 7.59 -9.81 -2.28
CA PRO A 135 6.79 -9.60 -1.08
C PRO A 135 5.65 -8.61 -1.30
N VAL A 136 4.46 -9.01 -0.85
CA VAL A 136 3.27 -8.16 -0.81
C VAL A 136 3.03 -7.72 0.63
N THR A 137 2.79 -6.44 0.80
CA THR A 137 2.53 -5.76 2.08
C THR A 137 1.19 -5.05 2.03
N LEU A 138 0.62 -4.75 3.19
CA LEU A 138 -0.69 -4.11 3.29
C LEU A 138 -0.62 -2.91 4.22
N LYS A 139 -1.26 -1.80 3.82
CA LYS A 139 -1.46 -0.63 4.68
C LYS A 139 -2.94 -0.36 4.93
N ILE A 140 -3.36 -0.42 6.19
CA ILE A 140 -4.75 -0.24 6.61
C ILE A 140 -4.96 0.95 7.54
N ARG A 141 -6.22 1.17 7.89
CA ARG A 141 -6.71 1.92 9.05
C ARG A 141 -7.35 0.96 10.04
N THR A 142 -7.72 1.44 11.22
CA THR A 142 -8.28 0.57 12.28
C THR A 142 -9.71 0.11 12.02
N GLY A 143 -10.38 0.71 11.04
CA GLY A 143 -11.72 0.35 10.58
C GLY A 143 -12.36 1.46 9.76
N TRP A 144 -13.66 1.34 9.53
CA TRP A 144 -14.45 2.31 8.78
C TRP A 144 -14.78 3.57 9.60
N ASP A 145 -15.26 3.38 10.83
CA ASP A 145 -15.54 4.43 11.79
C ASP A 145 -15.29 3.92 13.23
N PRO A 146 -15.31 4.78 14.27
CA PRO A 146 -15.02 4.36 15.64
C PRO A 146 -15.88 3.20 16.15
N GLU A 147 -17.14 3.13 15.74
CA GLU A 147 -18.09 2.08 16.10
C GLU A 147 -17.83 0.77 15.32
N HIS A 148 -17.18 0.86 14.16
CA HIS A 148 -16.88 -0.26 13.27
C HIS A 148 -15.36 -0.42 13.06
N ARG A 149 -14.66 -0.79 14.14
CA ARG A 149 -13.25 -1.20 14.10
C ARG A 149 -13.13 -2.69 13.82
N ASN A 150 -12.44 -3.04 12.74
CA ASN A 150 -12.18 -4.42 12.35
C ASN A 150 -10.72 -4.67 11.94
N GLY A 151 -9.81 -3.78 12.33
CA GLY A 151 -8.38 -3.87 11.99
C GLY A 151 -7.75 -5.23 12.32
N VAL A 152 -8.06 -5.81 13.48
CA VAL A 152 -7.57 -7.15 13.89
C VAL A 152 -8.08 -8.26 12.96
N ALA A 153 -9.37 -8.24 12.59
CA ALA A 153 -9.93 -9.22 11.67
C ALA A 153 -9.29 -9.11 10.26
N ILE A 154 -9.08 -7.87 9.80
CA ILE A 154 -8.38 -7.61 8.53
C ILE A 154 -6.91 -8.05 8.60
N ALA A 155 -6.25 -7.90 9.75
CA ALA A 155 -4.88 -8.36 9.96
C ALA A 155 -4.76 -9.89 9.85
N GLN A 156 -5.69 -10.63 10.47
CA GLN A 156 -5.75 -12.09 10.38
C GLN A 156 -6.00 -12.57 8.94
N LEU A 157 -6.90 -11.91 8.21
CA LEU A 157 -7.13 -12.19 6.79
C LEU A 157 -5.87 -11.92 5.95
N ALA A 158 -5.16 -10.83 6.25
CA ALA A 158 -3.93 -10.49 5.55
C ALA A 158 -2.82 -11.53 5.78
N GLU A 159 -2.64 -11.97 7.02
CA GLU A 159 -1.70 -13.05 7.36
C GLU A 159 -2.04 -14.34 6.60
N GLN A 160 -3.31 -14.77 6.62
CA GLN A 160 -3.78 -15.95 5.91
C GLN A 160 -3.59 -15.85 4.38
N ALA A 161 -3.73 -14.65 3.83
CA ALA A 161 -3.52 -14.40 2.40
C ALA A 161 -2.03 -14.38 2.00
N GLY A 162 -1.09 -14.38 2.95
CA GLY A 162 0.35 -14.35 2.67
C GLY A 162 0.99 -12.95 2.64
N ILE A 163 0.32 -11.94 3.21
CA ILE A 163 0.90 -10.61 3.39
C ILE A 163 2.10 -10.68 4.33
N GLN A 164 3.23 -10.11 3.91
CA GLN A 164 4.51 -10.25 4.61
C GLN A 164 4.80 -9.11 5.61
N SER A 165 4.02 -8.03 5.57
CA SER A 165 4.06 -6.94 6.55
C SER A 165 2.77 -6.14 6.51
N LEU A 166 2.29 -5.71 7.67
CA LEU A 166 1.09 -4.90 7.85
C LEU A 166 1.43 -3.56 8.52
N ALA A 167 1.06 -2.46 7.87
CA ALA A 167 1.14 -1.12 8.45
C ALA A 167 -0.24 -0.62 8.84
N VAL A 168 -0.44 -0.28 10.11
CA VAL A 168 -1.73 0.21 10.62
C VAL A 168 -1.63 1.70 10.92
N HIS A 169 -2.49 2.51 10.30
CA HIS A 169 -2.75 3.86 10.79
C HIS A 169 -3.79 3.78 11.90
N GLY A 170 -3.40 4.16 13.13
CA GLY A 170 -4.19 4.19 14.37
C GLY A 170 -5.43 5.10 14.37
N ARG A 171 -6.11 5.26 13.24
CA ARG A 171 -7.34 6.03 13.09
C ARG A 171 -8.27 5.27 12.15
N THR A 172 -9.57 5.37 12.38
CA THR A 172 -10.58 4.83 11.46
C THR A 172 -10.71 5.72 10.23
N ARG A 173 -11.38 5.25 9.16
CA ARG A 173 -11.60 6.07 7.96
C ARG A 173 -12.32 7.38 8.30
N ALA A 174 -13.37 7.33 9.12
CA ALA A 174 -14.18 8.49 9.50
C ALA A 174 -13.40 9.57 10.26
N CYS A 175 -12.37 9.18 11.03
CA CYS A 175 -11.50 10.14 11.70
C CYS A 175 -10.74 11.07 10.73
N MET A 176 -10.53 10.65 9.46
CA MET A 176 -9.66 11.36 8.52
C MET A 176 -8.29 11.63 9.15
N TYR A 177 -7.94 12.89 9.40
CA TYR A 177 -6.74 13.31 10.14
C TYR A 177 -7.08 14.05 11.45
N LYS A 178 -8.33 13.99 11.89
CA LYS A 178 -8.80 14.62 13.13
C LYS A 178 -8.51 13.72 14.34
N GLY A 179 -8.48 14.35 15.52
CA GLY A 179 -8.21 13.65 16.77
C GLY A 179 -6.83 13.02 16.83
N ASN A 180 -6.63 12.11 17.78
CA ASN A 180 -5.37 11.40 17.99
C ASN A 180 -5.36 10.05 17.28
N ALA A 181 -4.17 9.56 16.93
CA ALA A 181 -4.02 8.15 16.62
C ALA A 181 -4.08 7.36 17.94
N GLU A 182 -4.73 6.21 17.93
CA GLU A 182 -4.64 5.22 18.99
C GLU A 182 -3.68 4.09 18.60
N TYR A 183 -3.26 3.32 19.59
CA TYR A 183 -2.25 2.28 19.47
C TYR A 183 -2.71 0.97 20.15
N ASP A 184 -4.01 0.86 20.42
CA ASP A 184 -4.59 -0.29 21.14
C ASP A 184 -5.04 -1.39 20.17
N THR A 185 -5.39 -1.02 18.93
CA THR A 185 -5.79 -1.93 17.84
C THR A 185 -4.60 -2.70 17.27
#